data_AF-A0A016UHL3-F1
#
_entry.id   AF-A0A016UHL3-F1
#
_cell.length_a   1.000
_cell.length_b   1.000
_cell.length_c   1.000
_cell.angle_alpha   90.00
_cell.angle_beta   90.00
_cell.angle_gamma   90.00
#
_symmetry.space_group_name_H-M   'P 1'
#
loop_
_entity.id
_entity.type
_entity.pdbx_description
1 polymer ?
#
loop_
_entity_poly.entity_id
_entity_poly.type
_entity_poly.pdbx_seq_one_letter_code
_entity_poly.pdbx_strand_id
1 'polypeptide(L)'
;MWYKSARPVALVASVLAYGVANKAAIYADRDTTEQHLETFTSLEEKKKKARQIIQRQMIIAGIPGLSVGVSLNGHTIWREGFGFANIESSSPCTEDTVMRIASISKPITATIAARLVQDGKLDLDQPIQTYLPDFPQKKYEGKPVTISVRQLLSHTGGIRHYKKEEKVRFIRAK
;
A
#
# COMPACT_ATOMS: atom_id res chain seq x y z
N MET A 1 18.49 27.85 -10.35
CA MET A 1 19.34 26.82 -9.72
C MET A 1 18.79 25.46 -10.14
N TRP A 2 19.47 24.81 -11.10
CA TRP A 2 19.00 23.61 -11.80
C TRP A 2 19.57 22.38 -11.11
N TYR A 3 18.75 21.39 -10.77
CA TYR A 3 19.22 20.04 -10.44
C TYR A 3 18.63 19.07 -11.47
N LYS A 4 19.51 18.53 -12.30
CA LYS A 4 19.21 17.58 -13.37
C LYS A 4 18.92 16.20 -12.78
N SER A 5 17.91 15.57 -13.37
CA SER A 5 17.45 14.19 -13.22
C SER A 5 18.55 13.13 -13.35
N ALA A 6 18.55 12.15 -12.43
CA ALA A 6 19.05 10.81 -12.69
C ALA A 6 17.84 9.86 -12.87
N ARG A 7 17.85 9.09 -13.97
CA ARG A 7 16.80 8.14 -14.36
C ARG A 7 16.89 6.85 -13.51
N PRO A 8 15.78 6.24 -13.08
CA PRO A 8 15.85 4.92 -12.46
C PRO A 8 16.10 3.86 -13.55
N VAL A 9 17.19 3.12 -13.41
CA VAL A 9 17.44 1.89 -14.15
C VAL A 9 16.58 0.80 -13.51
N ALA A 10 15.58 0.31 -14.24
CA ALA A 10 14.87 -0.91 -13.88
C ALA A 10 15.74 -2.10 -14.30
N LEU A 11 16.22 -2.87 -13.33
CA LEU A 11 16.82 -4.18 -13.57
C LEU A 11 15.72 -5.22 -13.36
N VAL A 12 15.16 -5.70 -14.48
CA VAL A 12 14.30 -6.88 -14.52
C VAL A 12 15.23 -8.07 -14.67
N ALA A 13 15.38 -8.86 -13.61
CA ALA A 13 15.96 -10.19 -13.68
C ALA A 13 14.81 -11.21 -13.65
N SER A 14 14.36 -11.62 -14.83
CA SER A 14 13.45 -12.75 -15.01
C SER A 14 14.27 -14.03 -15.12
N VAL A 15 14.21 -14.88 -14.10
CA VAL A 15 14.65 -16.29 -14.22
C VAL A 15 13.41 -17.16 -14.26
N LEU A 16 13.09 -17.61 -15.46
CA LEU A 16 12.17 -18.70 -15.75
C LEU A 16 12.88 -20.01 -15.41
N ALA A 17 12.36 -20.77 -14.45
CA ALA A 17 12.71 -22.18 -14.28
C ALA A 17 11.42 -23.00 -14.27
N TYR A 18 11.23 -23.73 -15.37
CA TYR A 18 10.26 -24.81 -15.51
C TYR A 18 10.67 -25.98 -14.62
N GLY A 19 9.70 -26.65 -13.97
CA GLY A 19 9.96 -27.88 -13.23
C GLY A 19 8.73 -28.39 -12.50
N VAL A 20 7.87 -29.12 -13.20
CA VAL A 20 6.84 -29.99 -12.61
C VAL A 20 7.54 -31.28 -12.14
N ALA A 21 7.40 -31.65 -10.86
CA ALA A 21 6.95 -32.99 -10.42
C ALA A 21 7.31 -33.30 -8.95
N ASN A 22 6.30 -33.92 -8.31
CA ASN A 22 6.35 -34.92 -7.24
C ASN A 22 6.70 -34.57 -5.78
N LYS A 23 5.62 -34.69 -5.00
CA LYS A 23 5.57 -35.16 -3.61
C LYS A 23 6.38 -36.46 -3.42
N ALA A 24 7.02 -36.54 -2.24
CA ALA A 24 7.56 -37.73 -1.57
C ALA A 24 8.93 -38.26 -2.05
N ALA A 25 10.00 -37.80 -1.41
CA ALA A 25 11.10 -38.67 -0.97
C ALA A 25 11.93 -37.96 0.11
N ILE A 26 11.96 -38.56 1.29
CA ILE A 26 12.89 -38.27 2.39
C ILE A 26 14.26 -38.76 1.94
N TYR A 27 15.25 -37.88 1.75
CA TYR A 27 16.68 -38.22 1.77
C TYR A 27 17.49 -37.06 2.34
N ALA A 28 18.37 -37.40 3.27
CA ALA A 28 19.28 -36.50 3.94
C ALA A 28 20.23 -35.84 2.93
N ASP A 29 20.16 -34.53 2.83
CA ASP A 29 21.10 -33.72 2.08
C ASP A 29 21.66 -32.63 3.02
N ARG A 30 22.95 -32.69 3.29
CA ARG A 30 23.64 -31.73 4.18
C ARG A 30 23.75 -30.36 3.51
N ASP A 31 23.67 -30.29 2.19
CA ASP A 31 23.85 -29.07 1.38
C ASP A 31 22.60 -28.17 1.43
N THR A 32 21.40 -28.73 1.31
CA THR A 32 20.13 -28.00 1.51
C THR A 32 19.91 -27.54 2.95
N THR A 33 20.45 -28.27 3.94
CA THR A 33 20.31 -27.89 5.35
C THR A 33 21.16 -26.67 5.68
N GLU A 34 22.41 -26.61 5.23
CA GLU A 34 23.29 -25.45 5.43
C GLU A 34 22.79 -24.22 4.67
N GLN A 35 22.39 -24.33 3.40
CA GLN A 35 21.84 -23.20 2.64
C GLN A 35 20.54 -22.64 3.23
N HIS A 36 19.66 -23.53 3.72
CA HIS A 36 18.46 -23.08 4.45
C HIS A 36 18.85 -22.40 5.76
N LEU A 37 19.75 -22.97 6.56
CA LEU A 37 20.21 -22.38 7.81
C LEU A 37 20.89 -21.02 7.61
N GLU A 38 21.72 -20.85 6.59
CA GLU A 38 22.33 -19.56 6.21
C GLU A 38 21.28 -18.53 5.80
N THR A 39 20.30 -18.94 5.00
CA THR A 39 19.20 -18.06 4.56
C THR A 39 18.30 -17.65 5.74
N PHE A 40 17.97 -18.59 6.64
CA PHE A 40 17.21 -18.32 7.85
C PHE A 40 17.98 -17.40 8.80
N THR A 41 19.27 -17.66 9.01
CA THR A 41 20.14 -16.83 9.86
C THR A 41 20.23 -15.40 9.29
N SER A 42 20.44 -15.28 7.97
CA SER A 42 20.44 -13.99 7.28
C SER A 42 19.10 -13.24 7.43
N LEU A 43 17.97 -13.94 7.40
CA LEU A 43 16.65 -13.34 7.57
C LEU A 43 16.43 -12.82 9.00
N GLU A 44 16.80 -13.61 10.01
CA GLU A 44 16.66 -13.18 11.41
C GLU A 44 17.58 -12.01 11.75
N GLU A 45 18.78 -11.95 11.19
CA GLU A 45 19.66 -10.78 11.29
C GLU A 45 19.04 -9.54 10.64
N LYS A 46 18.45 -9.68 9.44
CA LYS A 46 17.73 -8.60 8.75
C LYS A 46 16.53 -8.12 9.58
N LYS A 47 15.73 -9.03 10.14
CA LYS A 47 14.61 -8.69 11.03
C LYS A 47 15.10 -7.96 12.28
N LYS A 48 16.17 -8.44 12.93
CA LYS A 48 16.77 -7.78 14.10
C LYS A 48 17.19 -6.34 13.79
N LYS A 49 17.86 -6.12 12.66
CA LYS A 49 18.24 -4.77 12.20
C LYS A 49 17.00 -3.91 11.90
N ALA A 50 15.99 -4.48 11.25
CA ALA A 50 14.73 -3.76 10.98
C ALA A 50 14.00 -3.35 12.26
N ARG A 51 13.91 -4.24 13.26
CA ARG A 51 13.32 -3.94 14.59
C ARG A 51 14.00 -2.74 15.24
N GLN A 52 15.33 -2.70 15.26
CA GLN A 52 16.09 -1.58 15.85
C GLN A 52 15.78 -0.26 15.15
N ILE A 53 15.69 -0.27 13.81
CA ILE A 53 15.35 0.92 13.02
C ILE A 53 13.91 1.36 13.33
N ILE A 54 12.96 0.43 13.33
CA ILE A 54 11.54 0.70 13.62
C ILE A 54 11.40 1.32 15.01
N GLN A 55 11.95 0.69 16.04
CA GLN A 55 11.87 1.21 17.41
C GLN A 55 12.46 2.62 17.52
N ARG A 56 13.62 2.86 16.88
CA ARG A 56 14.22 4.20 16.84
C ARG A 56 13.32 5.21 16.15
N GLN A 57 12.72 4.86 15.01
CA GLN A 57 11.84 5.77 14.27
C GLN A 57 10.52 6.03 15.00
N MET A 58 9.98 5.02 15.69
CA MET A 58 8.78 5.19 16.52
C MET A 58 9.03 6.22 17.63
N ILE A 59 10.20 6.18 18.28
CA ILE A 59 10.58 7.18 19.29
C ILE A 59 10.72 8.56 18.65
N ILE A 60 11.45 8.69 17.55
CA ILE A 60 11.70 9.99 16.89
C ILE A 60 10.40 10.64 16.40
N ALA A 61 9.51 9.85 15.79
CA ALA A 61 8.28 10.34 15.18
C ALA A 61 7.08 10.36 16.14
N GLY A 62 7.24 9.88 17.39
CA GLY A 62 6.16 9.79 18.36
C GLY A 62 5.03 8.83 17.91
N ILE A 63 5.39 7.71 17.28
CA ILE A 63 4.43 6.70 16.81
C ILE A 63 4.10 5.76 17.98
N PRO A 64 2.86 5.76 18.51
CA PRO A 64 2.53 4.96 19.69
C PRO A 64 2.44 3.46 19.41
N GLY A 65 1.98 3.09 18.21
CA GLY A 65 1.82 1.70 17.78
C GLY A 65 2.07 1.56 16.29
N LEU A 66 2.66 0.45 15.90
CA LEU A 66 3.01 0.15 14.51
C LEU A 66 2.90 -1.35 14.26
N SER A 67 2.35 -1.74 13.11
CA SER A 67 2.30 -3.13 12.64
C SER A 67 3.05 -3.23 11.31
N VAL A 68 3.91 -4.23 11.17
CA VAL A 68 4.68 -4.52 9.95
C VAL A 68 4.27 -5.86 9.38
N GLY A 69 4.20 -5.93 8.06
CA GLY A 69 4.16 -7.18 7.30
C GLY A 69 5.13 -7.12 6.12
N VAL A 70 5.88 -8.18 5.89
CA VAL A 70 6.75 -8.35 4.72
C VAL A 70 6.40 -9.66 4.02
N SER A 71 6.17 -9.58 2.72
CA SER A 71 5.91 -10.72 1.85
C SER A 71 6.94 -10.77 0.73
N LEU A 72 7.39 -11.98 0.40
CA LEU A 72 8.31 -12.28 -0.68
C LEU A 72 7.70 -13.41 -1.51
N ASN A 73 7.56 -13.22 -2.82
CA ASN A 73 6.97 -14.20 -3.75
C ASN A 73 5.58 -14.70 -3.31
N GLY A 74 4.75 -13.81 -2.75
CA GLY A 74 3.41 -14.15 -2.27
C GLY A 74 3.38 -14.81 -0.89
N HIS A 75 4.54 -15.11 -0.29
CA HIS A 75 4.64 -15.70 1.04
C HIS A 75 5.03 -14.65 2.07
N THR A 76 4.26 -14.58 3.16
CA THR A 76 4.59 -13.73 4.29
C THR A 76 5.81 -14.28 5.04
N ILE A 77 6.90 -13.51 5.08
CA ILE A 77 8.17 -13.88 5.73
C ILE A 77 8.39 -13.19 7.08
N TRP A 78 7.59 -12.16 7.37
CA TRP A 78 7.61 -11.45 8.65
C TRP A 78 6.28 -10.73 8.89
N ARG A 79 5.74 -10.83 10.11
CA ARG A 79 4.71 -9.93 10.65
C ARG A 79 5.02 -9.67 12.10
N GLU A 80 4.84 -8.45 12.57
CA GLU A 80 5.12 -8.07 13.95
C GLU A 80 4.44 -6.75 14.31
N GLY A 81 3.90 -6.67 15.53
CA GLY A 81 3.42 -5.44 16.13
C GLY A 81 4.41 -4.83 17.12
N PHE A 82 4.39 -3.50 17.23
CA PHE A 82 5.26 -2.72 18.10
C PHE A 82 4.44 -1.68 18.87
N GLY A 83 4.74 -1.50 20.16
CA GLY A 83 4.10 -0.48 20.98
C GLY A 83 2.63 -0.80 21.30
N PHE A 84 1.78 0.23 21.33
CA PHE A 84 0.41 0.14 21.81
C PHE A 84 -0.60 0.52 20.72
N ALA A 85 -1.65 -0.29 20.58
CA ALA A 85 -2.82 0.02 19.75
C ALA A 85 -3.68 1.12 20.40
N ASN A 86 -3.66 1.18 21.74
CA ASN A 86 -4.35 2.18 22.52
C ASN A 86 -3.52 2.48 23.78
N ILE A 87 -3.16 3.75 23.97
CA ILE A 87 -2.25 4.19 25.03
C ILE A 87 -2.97 4.14 26.39
N GLU A 88 -4.20 4.61 26.44
CA GLU A 88 -5.00 4.77 27.66
C GLU A 88 -5.28 3.43 28.35
N SER A 89 -5.56 2.39 27.55
CA SER A 89 -5.78 1.03 28.02
C SER A 89 -4.51 0.18 28.04
N SER A 90 -3.38 0.72 27.57
CA SER A 90 -2.12 -0.02 27.39
C SER A 90 -2.29 -1.29 26.53
N SER A 91 -3.24 -1.27 25.59
CA SER A 91 -3.49 -2.41 24.70
C SER A 91 -2.33 -2.56 23.71
N PRO A 92 -1.68 -3.73 23.61
CA PRO A 92 -0.55 -3.92 22.70
C PRO A 92 -0.98 -3.79 21.24
N CYS A 93 -0.11 -3.20 20.41
CA CYS A 93 -0.22 -3.29 18.97
C CYS A 93 0.37 -4.61 18.50
N THR A 94 -0.40 -5.38 17.75
CA THR A 94 -0.04 -6.69 17.22
C THR A 94 -0.08 -6.67 15.69
N GLU A 95 0.39 -7.73 15.05
CA GLU A 95 0.28 -7.91 13.60
C GLU A 95 -1.17 -7.90 13.10
N ASP A 96 -2.14 -8.25 13.96
CA ASP A 96 -3.55 -8.37 13.62
C ASP A 96 -4.37 -7.14 14.06
N THR A 97 -3.73 -6.11 14.62
CA THR A 97 -4.41 -4.87 15.02
C THR A 97 -4.98 -4.15 13.79
N VAL A 98 -6.30 -3.93 13.80
CA VAL A 98 -7.01 -3.21 12.72
C VAL A 98 -6.69 -1.72 12.76
N MET A 99 -6.21 -1.18 11.64
CA MET A 99 -5.81 0.21 11.49
C MET A 99 -6.65 0.95 10.44
N ARG A 100 -6.79 2.27 10.59
CA ARG A 100 -7.36 3.14 9.55
C ARG A 100 -6.32 3.38 8.45
N ILE A 101 -6.55 2.81 7.27
CA ILE A 101 -5.56 2.77 6.18
C ILE A 101 -5.54 4.00 5.26
N ALA A 102 -6.48 4.94 5.42
CA ALA A 102 -6.56 6.19 4.66
C ALA A 102 -6.38 5.99 3.14
N SER A 103 -5.44 6.69 2.50
CA SER A 103 -5.22 6.64 1.05
C SER A 103 -4.76 5.27 0.52
N ILE A 104 -4.39 4.32 1.37
CA ILE A 104 -4.13 2.92 0.96
C ILE A 104 -5.42 2.25 0.45
N SER A 105 -6.60 2.79 0.78
CA SER A 105 -7.85 2.36 0.15
C SER A 105 -7.88 2.57 -1.37
N LYS A 106 -7.16 3.56 -1.92
CA LYS A 106 -7.17 3.88 -3.36
C LYS A 106 -6.65 2.74 -4.25
N PRO A 107 -5.46 2.14 -4.02
CA PRO A 107 -5.01 1.01 -4.82
C PRO A 107 -5.94 -0.22 -4.71
N ILE A 108 -6.63 -0.41 -3.58
CA ILE A 108 -7.65 -1.45 -3.44
C ILE A 108 -8.83 -1.15 -4.40
N THR A 109 -9.36 0.07 -4.37
CA THR A 109 -10.40 0.53 -5.31
C THR A 109 -9.95 0.41 -6.77
N ALA A 110 -8.71 0.77 -7.08
CA ALA A 110 -8.16 0.65 -8.43
C ALA A 110 -8.06 -0.80 -8.90
N THR A 111 -7.73 -1.73 -8.00
CA THR A 111 -7.70 -3.17 -8.30
C THR A 111 -9.11 -3.70 -8.61
N ILE A 112 -10.11 -3.27 -7.84
CA ILE A 112 -11.52 -3.60 -8.09
C ILE A 112 -11.96 -3.02 -9.45
N ALA A 113 -11.61 -1.76 -9.74
CA ALA A 113 -11.90 -1.13 -11.02
C ALA A 113 -11.26 -1.89 -12.20
N ALA A 114 -10.01 -2.34 -12.06
CA ALA A 114 -9.35 -3.16 -13.08
C ALA A 114 -10.09 -4.48 -13.35
N ARG A 115 -10.68 -5.11 -12.33
CA ARG A 115 -11.52 -6.30 -12.50
C ARG A 115 -12.83 -5.98 -13.23
N LEU A 116 -13.46 -4.86 -12.91
CA LEU A 116 -14.66 -4.42 -13.64
C LEU A 116 -14.37 -4.11 -15.11
N VAL A 117 -13.18 -3.59 -15.42
CA VAL A 117 -12.72 -3.41 -16.82
C VAL A 117 -12.55 -4.75 -17.50
N GLN A 118 -11.90 -5.71 -16.84
CA GLN A 118 -11.73 -7.07 -17.36
C GLN A 118 -13.07 -7.76 -17.64
N ASP A 119 -14.06 -7.53 -16.79
CA ASP A 119 -15.43 -8.07 -16.93
C ASP A 119 -16.29 -7.31 -17.97
N GLY A 120 -15.77 -6.24 -18.59
CA GLY A 120 -16.52 -5.39 -19.52
C GLY A 120 -17.61 -4.53 -18.86
N LYS A 121 -17.59 -4.40 -17.52
CA LYS A 121 -18.57 -3.62 -16.74
C LYS A 121 -18.15 -2.17 -16.54
N LEU A 122 -16.88 -1.86 -16.71
CA LEU A 122 -16.31 -0.52 -16.61
C LEU A 122 -15.44 -0.25 -17.83
N ASP A 123 -15.63 0.89 -18.48
CA ASP A 123 -14.82 1.37 -19.59
C ASP A 123 -14.11 2.64 -19.13
N LEU A 124 -12.78 2.62 -19.23
CA LEU A 124 -11.91 3.67 -18.74
C LEU A 124 -12.09 4.97 -19.53
N ASP A 125 -12.50 4.89 -20.79
CA ASP A 125 -12.56 6.04 -21.70
C ASP A 125 -13.98 6.62 -21.82
N GLN A 126 -14.97 6.00 -21.17
CA GLN A 126 -16.30 6.57 -21.06
C GLN A 126 -16.36 7.78 -20.11
N PRO A 127 -17.25 8.75 -20.39
CA PRO A 127 -17.62 9.79 -19.44
C PRO A 127 -18.07 9.17 -18.11
N ILE A 128 -17.71 9.79 -16.98
CA ILE A 128 -18.14 9.30 -15.66
C ILE A 128 -19.67 9.25 -15.53
N GLN A 129 -20.39 10.14 -16.22
CA GLN A 129 -21.85 10.17 -16.24
C GLN A 129 -22.50 8.90 -16.81
N THR A 130 -21.74 8.08 -17.54
CA THR A 130 -22.18 6.74 -17.98
C THR A 130 -22.50 5.85 -16.79
N TYR A 131 -21.75 5.98 -15.70
CA TYR A 131 -21.90 5.19 -14.48
C TYR A 131 -22.58 5.97 -13.33
N LEU A 132 -22.44 7.30 -13.34
CA LEU A 132 -23.00 8.19 -12.34
C LEU A 132 -23.77 9.34 -13.03
N PRO A 133 -25.02 9.11 -13.47
CA PRO A 133 -25.79 10.08 -14.27
C PRO A 133 -25.94 11.45 -13.59
N ASP A 134 -26.02 11.47 -12.26
CA ASP A 134 -26.17 12.68 -11.45
C ASP A 134 -24.83 13.43 -11.23
N PHE A 135 -23.71 12.89 -11.72
CA PHE A 135 -22.42 13.57 -11.58
C PHE A 135 -22.42 14.87 -12.38
N PRO A 136 -22.22 16.03 -11.73
CA PRO A 136 -22.44 17.32 -12.36
C PRO A 136 -21.43 17.59 -13.47
N GLN A 137 -21.94 18.03 -14.64
CA GLN A 137 -21.12 18.42 -15.77
C GLN A 137 -20.16 19.55 -15.38
N LYS A 138 -18.87 19.33 -15.61
CA LYS A 138 -17.83 20.32 -15.30
C LYS A 138 -17.68 21.29 -16.47
N LYS A 139 -17.20 22.50 -16.16
CA LYS A 139 -16.89 23.54 -17.15
C LYS A 139 -15.50 24.11 -16.91
N TYR A 140 -14.80 24.46 -17.98
CA TYR A 140 -13.55 25.19 -17.98
C TYR A 140 -13.67 26.33 -18.99
N GLU A 141 -13.39 27.58 -18.56
CA GLU A 141 -13.57 28.78 -19.40
C GLU A 141 -14.96 28.87 -20.05
N GLY A 142 -16.00 28.50 -19.30
CA GLY A 142 -17.40 28.49 -19.76
C GLY A 142 -17.78 27.31 -20.65
N LYS A 143 -16.82 26.51 -21.13
CA LYS A 143 -17.06 25.36 -22.00
C LYS A 143 -17.23 24.07 -21.20
N PRO A 144 -18.16 23.17 -21.57
CA PRO A 144 -18.31 21.87 -20.91
C PRO A 144 -17.04 21.02 -21.08
N VAL A 145 -16.66 20.30 -20.02
CA VAL A 145 -15.54 19.36 -20.01
C VAL A 145 -16.05 18.00 -19.59
N THR A 146 -15.78 17.01 -20.44
CA THR A 146 -16.03 15.60 -20.15
C THR A 146 -14.88 15.04 -19.34
N ILE A 147 -15.21 14.35 -18.24
CA ILE A 147 -14.23 13.67 -17.40
C ILE A 147 -14.43 12.17 -17.58
N SER A 148 -13.38 11.46 -18.00
CA SER A 148 -13.43 10.01 -18.13
C SER A 148 -13.13 9.28 -16.83
N VAL A 149 -13.50 8.01 -16.74
CA VAL A 149 -13.16 7.13 -15.60
C VAL A 149 -11.64 7.05 -15.41
N ARG A 150 -10.88 6.95 -16.51
CA ARG A 150 -9.41 6.96 -16.51
C ARG A 150 -8.86 8.18 -15.78
N GLN A 151 -9.37 9.36 -16.12
CA GLN A 151 -8.91 10.62 -15.53
C GLN A 151 -9.20 10.71 -14.03
N LEU A 152 -10.28 10.10 -13.55
CA LEU A 152 -10.56 10.02 -12.12
C LEU A 152 -9.60 9.06 -11.41
N LEU A 153 -9.38 7.86 -11.96
CA LEU A 153 -8.46 6.87 -11.40
C LEU A 153 -7.01 7.35 -11.40
N SER A 154 -6.62 8.21 -12.35
CA SER A 154 -5.27 8.77 -12.46
C SER A 154 -5.12 10.17 -11.87
N HIS A 155 -6.12 10.70 -11.17
CA HIS A 155 -6.10 12.06 -10.61
C HIS A 155 -5.84 13.20 -11.61
N THR A 156 -6.21 13.02 -12.88
CA THR A 156 -6.07 14.04 -13.95
C THR A 156 -7.40 14.69 -14.35
N GLY A 157 -8.51 14.31 -13.72
CA GLY A 157 -9.84 14.88 -14.00
C GLY A 157 -10.10 16.27 -13.42
N GLY A 158 -9.13 16.88 -12.72
CA GLY A 158 -9.26 18.25 -12.18
C GLY A 158 -10.25 18.39 -11.02
N ILE A 159 -10.66 17.28 -10.37
CA ILE A 159 -11.55 17.31 -9.21
C ILE A 159 -10.80 17.84 -7.99
N ARG A 160 -11.29 18.95 -7.43
CA ARG A 160 -10.68 19.59 -6.27
C ARG A 160 -10.90 18.76 -5.01
N HIS A 161 -9.89 18.79 -4.14
CA HIS A 161 -10.00 18.23 -2.79
C HIS A 161 -11.05 18.99 -1.96
N TYR A 162 -11.60 18.36 -0.93
CA TYR A 162 -12.46 19.05 0.03
C TYR A 162 -11.74 20.28 0.61
N LYS A 163 -12.46 21.41 0.70
CA LYS A 163 -11.98 22.55 1.50
C LYS A 163 -12.06 22.15 2.96
N LYS A 164 -10.97 22.32 3.70
CA LYS A 164 -11.01 22.24 5.16
C LYS A 164 -11.79 23.46 5.61
N GLU A 165 -12.95 23.29 6.21
CA GLU A 165 -13.65 24.40 6.85
C GLU A 165 -12.68 25.07 7.85
N GLU A 166 -12.61 26.41 7.82
CA GLU A 166 -11.93 27.15 8.88
C GLU A 166 -12.55 26.72 10.22
N LYS A 167 -11.69 26.40 11.19
CA LYS A 167 -12.11 25.97 12.53
C LYS A 167 -13.17 26.94 13.06
N VAL A 168 -14.40 26.47 13.22
CA VAL A 168 -15.39 27.14 14.07
C VAL A 168 -14.76 27.20 15.45
N ARG A 169 -14.27 28.38 15.85
CA ARG A 169 -13.85 28.64 17.23
C ARG A 169 -15.12 28.57 18.06
N PHE A 170 -15.33 27.46 18.76
CA PHE A 170 -16.28 27.44 19.86
C PHE A 170 -15.79 28.46 20.88
N ILE A 171 -16.41 29.63 20.89
CA ILE A 171 -16.32 30.57 22.00
C ILE A 171 -16.96 29.83 23.17
N ARG A 172 -16.12 29.40 24.13
CA ARG A 172 -16.62 29.01 25.45
C ARG A 172 -17.33 30.22 26.03
N ALA A 173 -18.65 30.15 26.15
CA ALA A 173 -19.40 31.06 26.99
C ALA A 173 -19.01 30.82 28.45
N LYS A 174 -18.90 31.94 29.18
CA LYS A 174 -18.46 32.18 30.56
C LYS A 174 -18.50 31.00 31.53
#